data_AF-A0A9N9JXD9-F1
#
_entry.id   AF-A0A9N9JXD9-F1
#
_cell.length_a   1.000
_cell.length_b   1.000
_cell.length_c   1.000
_cell.angle_alpha   90.00
_cell.angle_beta   90.00
_cell.angle_gamma   90.00
#
_symmetry.space_group_name_H-M   'P 1'
#
loop_
_entity.id
_entity.type
_entity.pdbx_description
1 polymer ?
#
loop_
_entity_poly.entity_id
_entity_poly.type
_entity_poly.pdbx_seq_one_letter_code
_entity_poly.pdbx_strand_id
1 'polypeptide(L)' 'MNQEDLIQKCLNEEHVKFYEYYRFGDFKLIGEGGFGKVHRATFKSNEISVAIKSFKSNASIKEIVKE' A
#
# COMPACT_ATOMS: atom_id res chain seq x y z
N MET A 1 -1.15 -12.55 -18.41
CA MET A 1 -1.66 -11.58 -17.43
C MET A 1 -0.44 -11.02 -16.72
N ASN A 2 -0.09 -9.78 -17.04
CA ASN A 2 1.05 -9.12 -16.44
C ASN A 2 0.66 -8.58 -15.04
N GLN A 3 1.58 -7.89 -14.38
CA GLN A 3 1.32 -7.28 -13.08
C GLN A 3 0.21 -6.22 -13.15
N GLU A 4 0.22 -5.34 -14.14
CA GLU A 4 -0.78 -4.28 -14.32
C GLU A 4 -2.21 -4.81 -14.45
N ASP A 5 -2.41 -5.89 -15.21
CA ASP A 5 -3.70 -6.57 -15.38
C ASP A 5 -4.28 -7.04 -14.02
N LEU A 6 -3.42 -7.55 -13.12
CA LEU A 6 -3.83 -8.03 -11.81
C LEU A 6 -4.24 -6.87 -10.89
N ILE A 7 -3.50 -5.76 -10.91
CA ILE A 7 -3.88 -4.54 -10.18
C ILE A 7 -5.24 -4.05 -10.67
N GLN A 8 -5.41 -3.95 -11.99
CA GLN A 8 -6.64 -3.44 -12.56
C GLN A 8 -7.82 -4.34 -12.23
N LYS A 9 -7.63 -5.66 -12.26
CA LYS A 9 -8.65 -6.62 -11.81
C LYS A 9 -9.03 -6.41 -10.34
N CYS A 10 -8.05 -6.30 -9.43
CA CYS A 10 -8.32 -6.08 -8.01
C CYS A 10 -9.01 -4.75 -7.72
N LEU A 11 -8.73 -3.70 -8.50
CA LEU A 11 -9.43 -2.42 -8.43
C LEU A 11 -10.87 -2.53 -8.92
N ASN A 12 -11.09 -3.17 -10.08
CA ASN A 12 -12.41 -3.33 -10.69
C ASN A 12 -13.33 -4.24 -9.86
N GLU A 13 -12.77 -5.26 -9.20
CA GLU A 13 -13.49 -6.17 -8.30
C GLU A 13 -13.61 -5.63 -6.87
N GLU A 14 -13.17 -4.39 -6.62
CA GLU A 14 -13.19 -3.71 -5.31
C GLU A 14 -12.46 -4.45 -4.17
N HIS A 15 -11.59 -5.40 -4.51
CA HIS A 15 -10.72 -6.09 -3.54
C HIS A 15 -9.70 -5.15 -2.91
N VAL A 16 -9.29 -4.10 -3.63
CA VAL A 16 -8.44 -3.02 -3.13
C VAL A 16 -8.99 -1.67 -3.54
N LYS A 17 -8.72 -0.64 -2.74
CA LYS A 17 -9.13 0.73 -3.02
C LYS A 17 -7.91 1.58 -3.36
N PHE A 18 -8.02 2.38 -4.40
CA PHE A 18 -7.01 3.38 -4.74
C PHE A 18 -7.13 4.60 -3.83
N TYR A 19 -5.99 5.07 -3.32
CA TYR A 19 -5.88 6.31 -2.57
C TYR A 19 -4.70 7.11 -3.08
N GLU A 20 -4.94 8.38 -3.37
CA GLU A 20 -3.88 9.33 -3.68
C GLU A 20 -2.90 9.46 -2.52
N TYR A 21 -1.60 9.42 -2.84
CA TYR A 21 -0.54 9.42 -1.82
C TYR A 21 -0.59 10.67 -0.91
N TYR A 22 -0.98 11.83 -1.45
CA TYR A 22 -1.07 13.09 -0.70
C TYR A 22 -2.16 13.10 0.39
N ARG A 23 -3.07 12.12 0.39
CA ARG A 23 -4.08 11.94 1.46
C ARG A 23 -3.48 11.47 2.77
N PHE A 24 -2.23 11.04 2.74
CA PHE A 24 -1.48 10.62 3.91
C PHE A 24 -0.45 11.70 4.28
N GLY A 25 -0.19 11.83 5.58
CA GLY A 25 0.78 12.78 6.14
C GLY A 25 1.52 12.18 7.33
N ASP A 26 2.39 12.97 7.95
CA ASP A 26 3.11 12.61 9.18
C ASP A 26 3.78 11.23 9.15
N PHE A 27 4.43 10.93 8.02
CA PHE A 27 5.10 9.68 7.78
C PHE A 27 6.26 9.49 8.77
N LYS A 28 6.24 8.37 9.48
CA LYS A 28 7.32 7.96 10.38
C LYS A 28 7.66 6.50 10.11
N LEU A 29 8.92 6.21 9.77
CA LEU A 29 9.38 4.83 9.64
C LEU A 29 9.22 4.10 10.99
N ILE A 30 8.55 2.96 10.99
CA ILE A 30 8.33 2.13 12.17
C ILE A 30 8.85 0.70 12.01
N GLY A 31 9.22 0.29 10.80
CA GLY A 31 9.83 -1.01 10.54
C GLY A 31 10.44 -1.11 9.15
N GLU A 32 11.47 -1.93 9.04
CA GLU A 32 12.12 -2.29 7.78
C GLU A 32 12.50 -3.77 7.82
N GLY A 33 12.29 -4.48 6.71
CA GLY A 33 12.60 -5.89 6.60
C GLY A 33 12.89 -6.32 5.16
N GLY A 34 13.01 -7.63 4.95
CA GLY A 34 13.34 -8.21 3.64
C GLY A 34 12.41 -7.76 2.50
N PHE A 35 11.14 -7.51 2.83
CA PHE A 35 10.09 -7.18 1.86
C PHE A 35 9.85 -5.68 1.66
N GLY A 36 10.45 -4.82 2.48
CA GLY A 36 10.33 -3.37 2.35
C GLY A 36 10.22 -2.62 3.68
N LYS A 37 9.61 -1.45 3.66
CA LYS A 37 9.51 -0.50 4.78
C LYS A 37 8.06 -0.29 5.18
N VAL A 38 7.83 -0.10 6.48
CA VAL A 38 6.51 0.23 7.05
C VAL A 38 6.61 1.59 7.72
N HIS A 39 5.72 2.50 7.33
CA HIS A 39 5.59 3.82 7.92
C HIS A 39 4.26 3.92 8.66
N ARG A 40 4.27 4.51 9.85
CA ARG A 40 3.05 5.11 10.41
C ARG A 40 2.75 6.39 9.64
N ALA A 41 1.50 6.64 9.29
CA ALA A 41 1.05 7.89 8.68
C ALA A 41 -0.31 8.29 9.24
N THR A 42 -0.64 9.57 9.13
CA THR A 42 -1.99 10.09 9.40
C THR A 42 -2.78 10.12 8.10
N PHE A 43 -3.99 9.56 8.08
CA PHE A 43 -4.92 9.70 6.97
C PHE A 43 -5.76 10.97 7.17
N LYS A 44 -5.52 11.98 6.34
CA LYS A 44 -6.02 13.36 6.52
C LYS A 44 -7.54 13.49 6.50
N SER A 45 -8.26 12.54 5.90
CA SER A 45 -9.72 12.65 5.79
C SER A 45 -10.45 12.45 7.13
N ASN A 46 -9.83 11.76 8.09
CA ASN A 46 -10.45 11.42 9.37
C ASN A 46 -9.45 11.39 10.53
N GLU A 47 -8.23 11.90 10.32
CA GLU A 47 -7.16 11.99 11.32
C GLU A 47 -6.82 10.65 12.00
N ILE A 48 -7.03 9.51 11.32
CA ILE A 48 -6.66 8.20 11.86
C ILE A 48 -5.21 7.86 11.54
N SER A 49 -4.54 7.17 12.46
CA SER A 49 -3.22 6.59 12.22
C SER A 49 -3.37 5.30 11.42
N VAL A 50 -2.60 5.18 10.34
CA VAL A 50 -2.52 4.01 9.46
C VAL A 50 -1.08 3.52 9.31
N ALA A 51 -0.92 2.29 8.85
CA ALA A 51 0.36 1.74 8.41
C ALA A 51 0.43 1.76 6.87
N ILE A 52 1.51 2.31 6.32
CA ILE A 52 1.81 2.32 4.89
C ILE A 52 3.05 1.47 4.67
N LYS A 53 2.86 0.31 4.04
CA LYS A 53 3.93 -0.61 3.65
C LYS A 53 4.35 -0.34 2.21
N SER A 54 5.62 0.00 2.00
CA SER A 54 6.22 0.08 0.67
C SER A 54 6.93 -1.24 0.37
N PHE A 55 6.68 -1.82 -0.79
CA PHE A 55 7.32 -3.06 -1.23
C PHE A 55 8.56 -2.77 -2.09
N LYS A 56 9.52 -3.70 -2.10
CA LYS A 56 10.66 -3.62 -3.04
C LYS A 56 10.17 -3.82 -4.48
N SER A 57 10.89 -3.26 -5.45
CA SER A 57 10.54 -3.28 -6.89
C SER A 57 10.31 -4.67 -7.48
N ASN A 58 10.82 -5.73 -6.85
CA ASN A 58 10.67 -7.11 -7.29
C ASN A 58 9.50 -7.86 -6.61
N ALA A 59 8.71 -7.19 -5.77
CA ALA A 59 7.56 -7.81 -5.11
C ALA A 59 6.47 -8.17 -6.12
N SER A 60 5.81 -9.31 -5.93
CA SER A 60 4.68 -9.71 -6.76
C SER A 60 3.38 -9.12 -6.23
N ILE A 61 2.45 -8.72 -7.11
CA ILE A 61 1.12 -8.25 -6.69
C ILE A 61 0.34 -9.31 -5.92
N LYS A 62 0.58 -10.59 -6.23
CA LYS A 62 -0.03 -11.69 -5.48
C LYS A 62 0.39 -11.68 -4.00
N GLU A 63 1.63 -11.29 -3.70
CA GLU A 63 2.08 -11.10 -2.31
C GLU A 63 1.45 -9.84 -1.71
N ILE A 64 1.34 -8.76 -2.48
CA ILE A 64 0.77 -7.48 -2.01
C ILE A 64 -0.73 -7.60 -1.66
N VAL A 65 -1.51 -8.33 -2.46
CA VAL A 65 -2.97 -8.46 -2.29
C VAL A 65 -3.36 -9.52 -1.24
N LYS A 66 -2.46 -10.45 -0.90
CA LYS A 66 -2.74 -11.53 0.06
C LYS A 66 -2.48 -11.18 1.52
N GLU A 67 -1.92 -10.00 1.80
CA GLU A 67 -1.55 -9.57 3.15
C GLU A 67 -2.64 -8.76 3.86
#